data_AF-A0A369UTA4-F1
#
_entry.id   AF-A0A369UTA4-F1
#
_cell.length_a   1.000
_cell.length_b   1.000
_cell.length_c   1.000
_cell.angle_alpha   90.00
_cell.angle_beta   90.00
_cell.angle_gamma   90.00
#
_symmetry.space_group_name_H-M   'P 1'
#
loop_
_entity.id
_entity.type
_entity.pdbx_description
1 polymer ?
#
loop_
_entity_poly.entity_id
_entity_poly.type
_entity_poly.pdbx_seq_one_letter_code
_entity_poly.pdbx_strand_id
1 'polypeptide(L)'
;MATTRYSSTDKIAHLLRWAAGWKGDTRGESAWSYSLRLGRSHALLNGWMNDAKLMSTLNPAERELIHSARRASRTSRERSTVGGAGRRTRVP
;
A
#
# COMPACT_ATOMS: atom_id res chain seq x y z
N MET A 1 3.65 -24.71 -8.67
CA MET A 1 3.79 -23.24 -8.54
C MET A 1 4.60 -22.95 -7.29
N ALA A 2 5.82 -22.40 -7.44
CA ALA A 2 6.66 -22.08 -6.30
C ALA A 2 6.07 -20.89 -5.54
N THR A 3 5.55 -21.13 -4.33
CA THR A 3 5.25 -20.06 -3.38
C THR A 3 6.58 -19.43 -2.97
N THR A 4 6.95 -18.30 -3.58
CA THR A 4 8.14 -17.53 -3.19
C THR A 4 8.01 -17.20 -1.70
N ARG A 5 8.77 -17.91 -0.87
CA ARG A 5 8.79 -17.68 0.58
C ARG A 5 9.70 -16.49 0.84
N TYR A 6 9.10 -15.32 1.03
CA TYR A 6 9.82 -14.12 1.47
C TYR A 6 10.27 -14.29 2.91
N SER A 7 11.54 -14.00 3.18
CA SER A 7 12.06 -13.88 4.55
C SER A 7 11.45 -12.64 5.23
N SER A 8 11.53 -12.55 6.57
CA SER A 8 11.07 -11.34 7.28
C SER A 8 11.78 -10.07 6.79
N THR A 9 13.07 -10.16 6.48
CA THR A 9 13.87 -9.06 5.93
C THR A 9 13.35 -8.61 4.57
N ASP A 10 13.02 -9.56 3.67
CA ASP A 10 12.47 -9.23 2.35
C ASP A 10 11.12 -8.55 2.47
N LYS A 11 10.26 -9.05 3.37
CA LYS A 11 8.95 -8.45 3.62
C LYS A 11 9.08 -7.00 4.08
N ILE A 12 9.99 -6.73 5.02
CA ILE A 12 10.28 -5.38 5.52
C ILE A 12 10.78 -4.48 4.38
N ALA A 13 11.77 -4.94 3.62
CA ALA A 13 12.32 -4.18 2.50
C ALA A 13 11.24 -3.82 1.47
N HIS A 14 10.33 -4.74 1.18
CA HIS A 14 9.20 -4.49 0.28
C HIS A 14 8.18 -3.51 0.86
N LEU A 15 7.84 -3.61 2.14
CA LEU A 15 6.94 -2.66 2.81
C LEU A 15 7.50 -1.24 2.79
N LEU A 16 8.79 -1.08 3.12
CA LEU A 16 9.46 0.22 3.12
C LEU A 16 9.58 0.79 1.70
N ARG A 17 9.94 -0.04 0.71
CA ARG A 17 10.01 0.39 -0.69
C ARG A 17 8.65 0.82 -1.23
N TRP A 18 7.60 0.09 -0.89
CA TRP A 18 6.23 0.48 -1.24
C TRP A 18 5.86 1.81 -0.57
N ALA A 19 6.11 1.94 0.74
CA ALA A 19 5.73 3.11 1.51
C ALA A 19 6.50 4.38 1.09
N ALA A 20 7.78 4.24 0.72
CA ALA A 20 8.59 5.33 0.19
C ALA A 20 8.00 5.93 -1.10
N GLY A 21 7.30 5.13 -1.91
CA GLY A 21 6.61 5.61 -3.12
C GLY A 21 5.39 6.51 -2.85
N TRP A 22 4.92 6.59 -1.60
CA TRP A 22 3.81 7.46 -1.18
C TRP A 22 4.29 8.71 -0.41
N LYS A 23 5.60 8.98 -0.39
CA LYS A 23 6.15 10.14 0.33
C LYS A 23 6.00 11.42 -0.50
N GLY A 24 5.52 12.50 0.13
CA GLY A 24 5.33 13.81 -0.51
C GLY A 24 4.08 13.89 -1.40
N ASP A 25 4.14 14.65 -2.49
CA ASP A 25 3.03 14.84 -3.45
C ASP A 25 2.90 13.74 -4.51
N THR A 26 3.70 12.68 -4.41
CA THR A 26 3.69 11.61 -5.41
C THR A 26 2.56 10.61 -5.16
N ARG A 27 1.81 10.30 -6.22
CA ARG A 27 0.87 9.16 -6.21
C ARG A 27 1.70 7.87 -6.27
N GLY A 28 1.80 7.21 -5.12
CA GLY A 28 2.46 5.91 -5.03
C GLY A 28 1.66 4.77 -5.67
N GLU A 29 2.31 3.62 -5.80
CA GLU A 29 1.68 2.39 -6.28
C GLU A 29 0.70 1.85 -5.22
N SER A 30 -0.51 1.43 -5.62
CA SER A 30 -1.44 0.79 -4.68
C SER A 30 -0.86 -0.50 -4.10
N ALA A 31 -1.16 -0.81 -2.83
CA ALA A 31 -0.71 -2.05 -2.20
C ALA A 31 -1.15 -3.30 -2.99
N TRP A 32 -2.30 -3.23 -3.65
CA TRP A 32 -2.82 -4.28 -4.52
C TRP A 32 -1.91 -4.53 -5.74
N SER A 33 -1.59 -3.47 -6.49
CA SER A 33 -0.70 -3.54 -7.66
C SER A 33 0.69 -4.05 -7.27
N TYR A 34 1.24 -3.50 -6.17
CA TYR A 34 2.55 -3.90 -5.68
C TYR A 34 2.58 -5.39 -5.28
N SER A 35 1.52 -5.89 -4.63
CA SER A 35 1.40 -7.29 -4.23
C SER A 35 1.33 -8.24 -5.43
N LEU A 36 0.63 -7.85 -6.51
CA LEU A 36 0.59 -8.62 -7.75
C LEU A 36 1.97 -8.72 -8.41
N ARG A 37 2.73 -7.61 -8.41
CA ARG A 37 4.09 -7.57 -8.97
C ARG A 37 5.07 -8.48 -8.21
N LEU A 38 4.87 -8.67 -6.91
CA LEU A 38 5.72 -9.54 -6.09
C LEU A 38 5.46 -11.03 -6.34
N GLY A 39 4.21 -11.47 -6.34
CA GLY A 39 3.94 -12.91 -6.32
C GLY A 39 2.52 -13.30 -6.70
N ARG A 40 1.81 -12.45 -7.46
CA ARG A 40 0.44 -12.70 -7.94
C ARG A 40 -0.64 -12.87 -6.86
N SER A 41 -0.36 -12.61 -5.60
CA SER A 41 -1.38 -12.57 -4.54
C SER A 41 -1.76 -11.12 -4.25
N HIS A 42 -3.05 -10.78 -4.34
CA HIS A 42 -3.54 -9.42 -4.17
C HIS A 42 -3.52 -8.93 -2.71
N ALA A 43 -3.40 -9.83 -1.74
CA ALA A 43 -3.49 -9.55 -0.31
C ALA A 43 -2.13 -9.59 0.41
N LEU A 44 -1.04 -9.79 -0.33
CA LEU A 44 0.28 -10.10 0.23
C LEU A 44 0.81 -8.97 1.12
N LEU A 45 0.84 -7.72 0.63
CA LEU A 45 1.24 -6.57 1.46
C LEU A 45 0.31 -6.34 2.64
N ASN A 46 -1.01 -6.51 2.45
CA ASN A 46 -1.98 -6.32 3.54
C ASN A 46 -1.77 -7.35 4.65
N GLY A 47 -1.48 -8.60 4.30
CA GLY A 47 -1.13 -9.65 5.26
C GLY A 47 0.12 -9.28 6.06
N TRP A 48 1.15 -8.74 5.41
CA TRP A 48 2.38 -8.32 6.07
C TRP A 48 2.18 -7.09 6.97
N MET A 49 1.40 -6.10 6.54
CA MET A 49 1.08 -4.93 7.37
C MET A 49 0.25 -5.26 8.61
N ASN A 50 -0.52 -6.37 8.58
CA ASN A 50 -1.31 -6.84 9.71
C ASN A 50 -0.55 -7.86 10.59
N ASP A 51 0.66 -8.28 10.18
CA ASP A 51 1.51 -9.18 10.96
C ASP A 51 2.20 -8.36 12.08
N ALA A 52 1.67 -8.47 13.30
CA ALA A 52 2.18 -7.75 14.46
C ALA A 52 3.65 -8.09 14.78
N LYS A 53 4.08 -9.33 14.52
CA LYS A 53 5.47 -9.77 14.73
C LYS A 53 6.40 -9.14 13.70
N LEU A 54 5.95 -9.00 12.46
CA LEU A 54 6.71 -8.29 11.44
C LEU A 54 6.79 -6.79 11.76
N MET A 55 5.66 -6.16 12.08
CA MET A 55 5.59 -4.72 12.34
C MET A 55 6.36 -4.30 13.61
N SER A 56 6.51 -5.19 14.60
CA SER A 56 7.30 -4.90 15.80
C SER A 56 8.80 -4.85 15.56
N THR A 57 9.30 -5.46 14.47
CA THR A 57 10.73 -5.40 14.10
C THR A 57 11.15 -4.05 13.51
N LEU A 58 10.19 -3.28 13.01
CA LEU A 58 10.41 -1.96 12.44
C LEU A 58 10.69 -0.94 13.54
N ASN A 59 11.56 0.03 13.24
CA ASN A 59 11.72 1.19 14.11
C ASN A 59 10.49 2.13 14.03
N PRO A 60 10.35 3.11 14.94
CA PRO A 60 9.19 4.01 14.93
C PRO A 60 9.00 4.80 13.63
N ALA A 61 10.08 5.29 13.02
CA ALA A 61 10.03 6.07 11.78
C ALA A 61 9.58 5.22 10.57
N GLU A 62 10.02 3.96 10.51
CA GLU A 62 9.61 2.99 9.50
C GLU A 62 8.12 2.63 9.61
N ARG A 63 7.64 2.42 10.84
CA ARG A 63 6.21 2.18 11.09
C ARG A 63 5.39 3.37 10.65
N GLU A 64 5.80 4.57 11.03
CA GLU A 64 5.11 5.80 10.64
C GLU A 64 5.05 5.98 9.11
N LEU A 65 6.14 5.67 8.41
CA LEU A 65 6.20 5.72 6.95
C LEU A 65 5.15 4.79 6.33
N ILE A 66 5.06 3.53 6.79
CA ILE A 66 4.08 2.55 6.31
C ILE A 66 2.65 3.00 6.64
N HIS A 67 2.39 3.50 7.84
CA HIS A 67 1.07 4.00 8.23
C HIS A 67 0.64 5.21 7.39
N SER A 68 1.54 6.14 7.14
CA SER A 68 1.27 7.32 6.30
C SER A 68 1.01 6.92 4.84
N ALA A 69 1.80 6.01 4.27
CA ALA A 69 1.56 5.45 2.95
C ALA A 69 0.20 4.74 2.85
N ARG A 70 -0.17 3.97 3.89
CA ARG A 70 -1.48 3.31 3.96
C ARG A 70 -2.63 4.30 3.99
N ARG A 71 -2.50 5.42 4.72
CA ARG A 71 -3.50 6.51 4.71
C ARG A 71 -3.61 7.15 3.33
N ALA A 72 -2.48 7.58 2.76
CA ALA A 72 -2.44 8.21 1.44
C ALA A 72 -3.03 7.31 0.34
N SER A 73 -2.72 6.01 0.38
CA SER A 73 -3.25 5.03 -0.56
C SER A 73 -4.78 4.88 -0.47
N ARG A 74 -5.37 4.96 0.72
CA ARG A 74 -6.83 4.90 0.91
C ARG A 74 -7.51 6.17 0.38
N THR A 75 -6.99 7.34 0.75
CA THR A 75 -7.53 8.64 0.30
C THR A 75 -7.47 8.80 -1.21
N SER A 76 -6.40 8.32 -1.86
CA SER A 76 -6.29 8.32 -3.34
C SER A 76 -7.37 7.46 -4.01
N ARG A 77 -7.72 6.32 -3.39
CA ARG A 77 -8.78 5.44 -3.85
C ARG A 77 -10.16 6.09 -3.71
N GLU A 78 -10.40 6.75 -2.59
CA GLU A 78 -11.65 7.49 -2.31
C GLU A 78 -11.84 8.67 -3.27
N ARG A 79 -10.78 9.44 -3.55
CA ARG A 79 -10.83 10.52 -4.55
C ARG A 79 -11.17 10.00 -5.95
N SER A 80 -10.71 8.80 -6.28
CA SER A 80 -11.03 8.15 -7.56
C SER A 80 -12.49 7.66 -7.62
N THR A 81 -13.08 7.26 -6.50
CA THR A 81 -14.50 6.87 -6.43
C THR A 81 -15.46 8.06 -6.41
N VAL A 82 -15.09 9.20 -5.82
CA VAL A 82 -15.91 10.42 -5.82
C VAL A 82 -15.87 11.13 -7.20
N GLY A 83 -14.84 10.91 -8.01
CA GLY A 83 -14.78 11.39 -9.40
C GLY A 83 -15.58 10.56 -10.42
N GLY A 84 -16.11 9.39 -10.02
CA GLY A 84 -16.89 8.49 -10.90
C GLY A 84 -18.41 8.64 -10.79
N ALA A 85 -18.91 9.34 -9.78
CA ALA A 85 -20.35 9.53 -9.54
C ALA A 85 -20.68 11.03 -9.51
N GLY A 86 -20.76 11.64 -10.69
CA GLY A 86 -21.05 13.09 -10.76
C GLY A 86 -21.26 13.72 -12.13
N ARG A 87 -21.47 12.96 -13.21
CA ARG A 87 -22.09 13.53 -14.43
C ARG A 87 -23.62 13.55 -14.24
N ARG A 88 -24.09 14.53 -13.47
CA ARG A 88 -25.40 15.15 -13.71
C ARG A 88 -25.16 16.63 -13.89
N THR A 89 -24.77 16.98 -15.10
CA THR A 89 -24.95 18.33 -15.64
C THR A 89 -26.41 18.71 -15.46
N ARG A 90 -26.68 19.60 -14.50
CA ARG A 90 -27.84 20.46 -14.55
C ARG A 90 -27.30 21.84 -14.87
N VAL A 91 -27.35 22.19 -16.14
CA VAL A 91 -27.10 23.56 -16.62
C VAL A 91 -28.49 24.18 -16.79
N PRO A 92 -28.77 25.37 -16.21
CA PRO A 92 -29.97 26.14 -16.52
C PRO A 92 -29.96 26.66 -17.96
#